data_AF-A0AAW2WTA3-F1
#
_entry.id   AF-A0AAW2WTA3-F1
#
_cell.length_a   1.000
_cell.length_b   1.000
_cell.length_c   1.000
_cell.angle_alpha   90.00
_cell.angle_beta   90.00
_cell.angle_gamma   90.00
#
_symmetry.space_group_name_H-M   'P 1'
#
loop_
_entity.id
_entity.type
_entity.pdbx_description
1 polymer ?
#
loop_
_entity_poly.entity_id
_entity_poly.type
_entity_poly.pdbx_seq_one_letter_code
_entity_poly.pdbx_strand_id
1 'polypeptide(L)'
;MSPDSIPTTAFPSPVQDPSPSPLRHSTHHVHKPAWMSDYVCNHHSTFSTTHLYFVAQLSVLQEPRSYSQAQERAEWELAMKDEIQALERNNTWSLTYLPDGK
;
A
#
# COMPACT_ATOMS: atom_id res chain seq x y z
N MET A 1 17.73 50.70 28.22
CA MET A 1 16.93 50.77 26.97
C MET A 1 17.73 50.11 25.86
N SER A 2 17.42 48.84 25.61
CA SER A 2 17.65 48.12 24.35
C SER A 2 16.60 46.99 24.34
N PRO A 3 15.69 46.92 23.37
CA PRO A 3 14.81 45.76 23.25
C PRO A 3 15.54 44.64 22.50
N ASP A 4 15.73 43.51 23.17
CA ASP A 4 16.23 42.28 22.55
C ASP A 4 15.24 41.77 21.51
N SER A 5 15.78 41.43 20.34
CA SER A 5 15.03 40.93 19.20
C SER A 5 14.56 39.51 19.44
N ILE A 6 13.25 39.29 19.32
CA ILE A 6 12.64 37.95 19.33
C ILE A 6 13.13 37.21 18.06
N PRO A 7 13.62 35.97 18.14
CA PRO A 7 13.80 35.18 16.94
C PRO A 7 12.39 34.75 16.48
N THR A 8 11.97 35.28 15.35
CA THR A 8 10.79 34.81 14.61
C THR A 8 10.98 33.33 14.28
N THR A 9 10.35 32.44 15.05
CA THR A 9 10.20 31.03 14.70
C THR A 9 9.39 30.95 13.42
N ALA A 10 10.10 30.82 12.30
CA ALA A 10 9.52 30.51 11.01
C ALA A 10 8.91 29.10 11.10
N PHE A 11 7.59 29.03 10.98
CA PHE A 11 6.87 27.77 10.79
C PHE A 11 7.46 27.01 9.60
N PRO A 12 7.77 25.71 9.71
CA PRO A 12 8.09 24.91 8.54
C PRO A 12 6.86 24.86 7.63
N SER A 13 7.07 25.15 6.35
CA SER A 13 6.06 25.08 5.30
C SER A 13 5.35 23.71 5.32
N PRO A 14 4.04 23.65 5.02
CA PRO A 14 3.35 22.38 4.91
C PRO A 14 4.05 21.55 3.84
N VAL A 15 4.36 20.30 4.18
CA VAL A 15 4.97 19.32 3.29
C VAL A 15 4.10 19.27 2.03
N GLN A 16 4.62 19.80 0.92
CA GLN A 16 3.98 19.65 -0.37
C GLN A 16 3.98 18.16 -0.70
N ASP A 17 2.79 17.58 -0.83
CA ASP A 17 2.63 16.27 -1.44
C ASP A 17 3.43 16.25 -2.75
N PRO A 18 4.29 15.24 -2.99
CA PRO A 18 5.03 15.19 -4.22
C PRO A 18 4.05 15.10 -5.39
N SER A 19 4.12 16.11 -6.26
CA SER A 19 3.43 16.15 -7.54
C SER A 19 3.51 14.77 -8.22
N PRO A 20 2.39 14.22 -8.73
CA PRO A 20 2.41 12.91 -9.35
C PRO A 20 3.40 12.96 -10.53
N SER A 21 4.52 12.25 -10.39
CA SER A 21 5.46 12.07 -11.48
C SER A 21 4.70 11.46 -12.66
N PRO A 22 4.89 11.96 -13.90
CA PRO A 22 4.17 11.42 -15.04
C PRO A 22 4.44 9.93 -15.13
N LEU A 23 3.37 9.15 -15.26
CA LEU A 23 3.44 7.70 -15.40
C LEU A 23 4.43 7.37 -16.52
N ARG A 24 5.53 6.70 -16.17
CA ARG A 24 6.49 6.20 -17.15
C ARG A 24 5.82 5.09 -17.94
N HIS A 25 5.18 5.43 -19.04
CA HIS A 25 4.71 4.43 -19.98
C HIS A 25 5.91 3.82 -20.70
N SER A 26 5.87 2.52 -20.93
CA SER A 26 6.86 1.88 -21.78
C SER A 26 6.68 2.39 -23.21
N THR A 27 7.73 2.98 -23.79
CA THR A 27 7.79 3.29 -25.23
C THR A 27 8.16 2.06 -26.06
N HIS A 28 8.30 0.89 -25.43
CA HIS A 28 8.70 -0.32 -26.11
C HIS A 28 7.60 -0.78 -27.06
N HIS A 29 7.94 -0.94 -28.33
CA HIS A 29 7.03 -1.51 -29.33
C HIS A 29 6.77 -2.97 -28.95
N VAL A 30 5.59 -3.27 -28.42
CA VAL A 30 5.22 -4.64 -28.02
C VAL A 30 4.87 -5.41 -29.29
N HIS A 31 5.76 -6.32 -29.71
CA HIS A 31 5.44 -7.27 -30.77
C HIS A 31 4.80 -8.50 -30.14
N LYS A 32 3.67 -8.97 -30.69
CA LYS A 32 3.04 -10.21 -30.26
C LYS A 32 4.03 -11.37 -30.49
N PRO A 33 4.36 -12.18 -29.48
CA PRO A 33 5.22 -13.33 -29.70
C PRO A 33 4.62 -14.25 -30.78
N ALA A 34 5.45 -14.79 -31.66
CA ALA A 34 5.00 -15.62 -32.78
C ALA A 34 4.16 -16.83 -32.31
N TRP A 35 4.51 -17.44 -31.17
CA TRP A 35 3.77 -18.57 -30.59
C TRP A 35 2.35 -18.23 -30.14
N MET A 36 2.02 -16.94 -30.03
CA MET A 36 0.70 -16.48 -29.61
C MET A 36 -0.18 -16.10 -30.80
N SER A 37 0.30 -16.20 -32.05
CA SER A 37 -0.41 -15.75 -33.26
C SER A 37 -1.85 -16.28 -33.34
N ASP A 38 -2.02 -17.56 -33.03
CA ASP A 38 -3.26 -18.32 -33.22
C ASP A 38 -4.22 -18.16 -32.03
N TYR A 39 -3.75 -17.59 -30.92
CA TYR A 39 -4.59 -17.25 -29.78
C TYR A 39 -5.46 -16.05 -30.12
N VAL A 40 -6.74 -16.33 -30.34
CA VAL A 40 -7.82 -15.34 -30.36
C VAL A 40 -8.12 -14.95 -28.91
N CYS A 41 -7.38 -13.97 -28.38
CA CYS A 41 -7.79 -13.30 -27.16
C CYS A 41 -8.97 -12.39 -27.50
N ASN A 42 -10.18 -12.94 -27.52
CA ASN A 42 -11.38 -12.13 -27.57
C ASN A 42 -11.39 -11.32 -26.26
N HIS A 43 -10.95 -10.06 -26.30
CA HIS A 43 -11.04 -9.12 -25.17
C HIS A 43 -12.50 -8.72 -24.98
N HIS A 44 -13.38 -9.70 -24.83
CA HIS A 44 -14.77 -9.49 -24.50
C HIS A 44 -14.84 -9.46 -22.98
N SER A 45 -14.68 -8.26 -22.43
CA SER A 45 -14.76 -7.96 -21.00
C SER A 45 -16.17 -8.10 -20.45
N THR A 46 -16.96 -9.08 -20.91
CA THR A 46 -18.25 -9.38 -20.29
C THR A 46 -18.02 -10.48 -19.28
N PHE A 47 -17.66 -10.06 -18.07
CA PHE A 47 -17.81 -10.93 -16.93
C PHE A 47 -19.30 -11.23 -16.73
N SER A 48 -19.62 -12.48 -16.37
CA SER A 48 -20.98 -12.82 -15.93
C SER A 48 -21.43 -11.85 -14.84
N THR A 49 -22.71 -11.52 -14.79
CA THR A 49 -23.31 -10.72 -13.70
C THR A 49 -22.96 -11.28 -12.33
N THR A 50 -22.89 -12.60 -12.18
CA THR A 50 -22.47 -13.26 -10.93
C THR A 50 -21.03 -12.95 -10.56
N HIS A 51 -20.13 -12.93 -11.55
CA HIS A 51 -18.73 -12.58 -11.34
C HIS A 51 -18.57 -11.10 -10.99
N LEU A 52 -19.28 -10.20 -11.68
CA LEU A 52 -19.27 -8.77 -11.36
C LEU A 52 -19.79 -8.52 -9.93
N TYR A 53 -20.87 -9.19 -9.53
CA TYR A 53 -21.40 -9.09 -8.18
C TYR A 53 -20.38 -9.54 -7.14
N PHE A 54 -19.73 -10.69 -7.37
CA PHE A 54 -18.68 -11.19 -6.49
C PHE A 54 -17.51 -10.19 -6.35
N VAL A 55 -16.98 -9.68 -7.46
CA VAL A 55 -15.89 -8.70 -7.45
C VAL A 55 -16.30 -7.39 -6.74
N ALA A 56 -17.54 -6.95 -6.95
CA ALA A 56 -18.08 -5.78 -6.25
C ALA A 56 -18.17 -6.02 -4.74
N GLN A 57 -18.58 -7.21 -4.29
CA GLN A 57 -18.62 -7.57 -2.88
C GLN A 57 -17.22 -7.60 -2.25
N LEU A 58 -16.20 -8.10 -2.96
CA LEU A 58 -14.82 -8.05 -2.48
C LEU A 58 -14.33 -6.60 -2.28
N SER A 59 -14.77 -5.68 -3.13
CA SER A 59 -14.40 -4.25 -3.05
C SER A 59 -14.99 -3.54 -1.83
N VAL A 60 -15.98 -4.12 -1.15
CA VAL A 60 -16.57 -3.57 0.08
C VAL A 60 -15.61 -3.69 1.26
N LEU A 61 -14.80 -4.75 1.28
CA LEU A 61 -13.83 -4.99 2.34
C LEU A 61 -12.59 -4.13 2.10
N GLN A 62 -12.60 -2.90 2.64
CA GLN A 62 -11.45 -2.02 2.56
C GLN A 62 -10.37 -2.45 3.57
N GLU A 63 -9.16 -2.71 3.05
CA GLU A 63 -7.98 -2.95 3.87
C GLU A 63 -7.65 -1.71 4.73
N PRO A 64 -7.35 -1.88 6.02
CA PRO A 64 -6.85 -0.80 6.87
C PRO A 64 -5.58 -0.19 6.28
N ARG A 65 -5.46 1.14 6.30
CA ARG A 65 -4.27 1.84 5.77
C ARG A 65 -3.28 2.26 6.85
N SER A 66 -3.62 2.01 8.10
CA SER A 66 -2.76 2.29 9.25
C SER A 66 -2.92 1.22 10.32
N TYR A 67 -1.89 1.07 11.15
CA TYR A 67 -1.94 0.21 12.33
C TYR A 67 -3.14 0.56 13.23
N SER A 68 -3.40 1.86 13.44
CA SER A 68 -4.51 2.32 14.27
C SER A 68 -5.89 1.89 13.76
N GLN A 69 -6.06 1.76 12.43
CA GLN A 69 -7.29 1.24 11.83
C GLN A 69 -7.36 -0.29 11.90
N ALA A 70 -6.22 -0.97 11.79
CA ALA A 70 -6.15 -2.43 11.81
C ALA A 70 -6.41 -2.99 13.22
N GLN A 71 -5.84 -2.37 14.25
CA GLN A 71 -5.98 -2.84 15.64
C GLN A 71 -7.42 -2.84 16.17
N GLU A 72 -8.31 -2.04 15.58
CA GLU A 72 -9.73 -1.98 15.96
C GLU A 72 -10.54 -3.17 15.42
N ARG A 73 -9.95 -3.97 14.51
CA ARG A 73 -10.60 -5.10 13.85
C ARG A 73 -10.08 -6.42 14.40
N ALA A 74 -10.99 -7.24 14.95
CA ALA A 74 -10.65 -8.50 15.60
C ALA A 74 -9.97 -9.50 14.66
N GLU A 75 -10.37 -9.52 13.38
CA GLU A 75 -9.78 -10.39 12.37
C GLU A 75 -8.30 -10.06 12.10
N TRP A 76 -7.93 -8.77 12.15
CA TRP A 76 -6.55 -8.33 11.98
C TRP A 76 -5.73 -8.58 13.23
N GLU A 77 -6.31 -8.39 14.41
CA GLU A 77 -5.67 -8.75 15.68
C GLU A 77 -5.34 -10.25 15.74
N LEU A 78 -6.29 -11.10 15.35
CA LEU A 78 -6.08 -12.55 15.30
C LEU A 78 -4.97 -12.92 14.29
N ALA A 79 -5.04 -12.38 13.07
CA ALA A 79 -4.02 -12.64 12.05
C ALA A 79 -2.61 -12.21 12.50
N MET A 80 -2.48 -11.06 13.16
CA MET A 80 -1.19 -10.61 13.70
C MET A 80 -0.66 -11.55 14.80
N LYS A 81 -1.54 -12.04 15.68
CA LYS A 81 -1.15 -13.01 16.71
C LYS A 81 -0.65 -14.32 16.11
N ASP A 82 -1.36 -14.85 15.12
CA ASP A 82 -0.98 -16.08 14.43
C ASP A 82 0.37 -15.93 13.71
N GLU A 83 0.60 -14.79 13.05
CA GLU A 83 1.87 -14.49 12.40
C GLU A 83 3.02 -14.39 13.40
N ILE A 84 2.86 -13.63 14.50
CA ILE A 84 3.88 -13.54 15.56
C ILE A 84 4.23 -14.93 16.09
N GLN A 85 3.21 -15.77 16.34
CA GLN A 85 3.42 -17.13 16.82
C GLN A 85 4.15 -18.01 15.79
N ALA A 86 3.89 -17.82 14.49
CA ALA A 86 4.62 -18.51 13.43
C ALA A 86 6.10 -18.08 13.38
N LEU A 87 6.37 -16.79 13.54
CA LEU A 87 7.73 -16.25 13.57
C LEU A 87 8.53 -16.78 14.78
N GLU A 88 7.90 -16.86 15.94
CA GLU A 88 8.48 -17.47 17.14
C GLU A 88 8.80 -18.96 16.94
N ARG A 89 7.85 -19.74 16.40
CA ARG A 89 8.06 -21.17 16.14
C ARG A 89 9.19 -21.43 15.16
N ASN A 90 9.30 -20.60 14.13
CA ASN A 90 10.32 -20.77 13.09
C ASN A 90 11.68 -20.22 13.51
N ASN A 91 11.77 -19.50 14.65
CA ASN A 91 12.96 -18.76 15.07
C ASN A 91 13.53 -17.85 13.96
N THR A 92 12.66 -17.31 13.10
CA THR A 92 13.04 -16.51 11.93
C THR A 92 13.11 -15.02 12.23
N TRP A 93 12.80 -14.60 13.45
CA TRP A 93 12.78 -13.19 13.84
C TRP A 93 13.30 -12.98 15.27
N SER A 94 13.84 -11.79 15.51
CA SER A 94 14.33 -11.31 16.81
C SER A 94 13.86 -9.88 17.03
N LEU A 95 13.35 -9.58 18.23
CA LEU A 95 12.97 -8.23 18.61
C LEU A 95 14.23 -7.39 18.91
N THR A 96 14.29 -6.20 18.34
CA THR A 96 15.39 -5.25 18.55
C THR A 96 14.90 -3.99 19.26
N TYR A 97 15.79 -3.32 19.99
CA TYR A 97 15.47 -2.04 20.61
C TYR A 97 15.33 -0.93 19.58
N LEU A 98 14.49 0.05 19.90
CA LEU A 98 14.41 1.29 19.14
C LEU A 98 15.73 2.06 19.30
N PRO A 99 16.41 2.46 18.22
CA PRO A 99 17.63 3.25 18.32
C PRO A 99 17.32 4.68 18.81
N ASP A 100 18.22 5.24 19.61
CA ASP A 100 18.06 6.60 20.15
C ASP A 100 18.06 7.67 19.04
N GLY A 101 17.22 8.69 19.19
CA GLY A 101 17.24 9.90 18.36
C GLY A 101 16.41 9.84 17.06
N LYS A 102 15.43 8.93 16.95
CA LYS A 102 14.42 8.91 15.89
C LYS A 102 13.04 9.31 16.40
#